data_AF-A0A7Y0SIA8-F1
#
_entry.id   AF-A0A7Y0SIA8-F1
#
_cell.length_a   1.000
_cell.length_b   1.000
_cell.length_c   1.000
_cell.angle_alpha   90.00
_cell.angle_beta   90.00
_cell.angle_gamma   90.00
#
_symmetry.space_group_name_H-M   'P 1'
#
loop_
_entity.id
_entity.type
_entity.pdbx_description
1 polymer ?
#
loop_
_entity_poly.entity_id
_entity_poly.type
_entity_poly.pdbx_seq_one_letter_code
_entity_poly.pdbx_strand_id
1 'polypeptide(L)'
;CRANGNTMLPGTMMMITSGVNLVLDPLFIFTFDLGINGAAIATIVAFGFGILVVAPRVKKNHWATTQWQDLNVAKSVASIGNIMGPAMISQLLPPLSSMLATKLLASFGTAAVAAWALGSRYEFFAIVSVLAMTMSMPPMVGRLLGAKNYEDIQRL
;
A
#
# COMPACT_ATOMS: atom_id res chain seq x y z
N CYS A 1 8.17 -4.96 -8.57
CA CYS A 1 9.22 -3.92 -8.37
C CYS A 1 9.95 -4.08 -7.04
N ARG A 2 9.27 -3.98 -5.89
CA ARG A 2 9.91 -4.11 -4.56
C ARG A 2 10.53 -5.50 -4.32
N ALA A 3 9.89 -6.56 -4.79
CA ALA A 3 10.43 -7.93 -4.71
C ALA A 3 11.74 -8.12 -5.49
N ASN A 4 12.02 -7.28 -6.49
CA ASN A 4 13.27 -7.30 -7.27
C ASN A 4 14.26 -6.23 -6.79
N GLY A 5 14.13 -5.76 -5.55
CA GLY A 5 15.04 -4.77 -4.95
C GLY A 5 14.91 -3.35 -5.48
N ASN A 6 13.92 -3.05 -6.34
CA ASN A 6 13.69 -1.69 -6.85
C ASN A 6 12.54 -1.02 -6.09
N THR A 7 12.91 -0.25 -5.07
CA THR A 7 12.02 0.58 -4.24
C THR A 7 11.83 2.00 -4.77
N MET A 8 12.77 2.50 -5.58
CA MET A 8 12.70 3.86 -6.13
C MET A 8 11.61 3.99 -7.21
N LEU A 9 11.48 3.02 -8.11
CA LEU A 9 10.42 3.02 -9.14
C LEU A 9 9.00 3.14 -8.56
N PRO A 10 8.57 2.30 -7.59
CA PRO A 10 7.25 2.43 -6.99
C PRO A 10 7.10 3.69 -6.13
N GLY A 11 8.16 4.17 -5.47
CA GLY A 11 8.13 5.40 -4.68
C GLY A 11 7.92 6.66 -5.53
N THR A 12 8.69 6.82 -6.61
CA THR A 12 8.52 7.94 -7.55
C THR A 12 7.16 7.89 -8.24
N MET A 13 6.67 6.68 -8.55
CA MET A 13 5.31 6.51 -9.10
C MET A 13 4.24 6.97 -8.14
N MET A 14 4.31 6.60 -6.85
CA MET A 14 3.37 7.07 -5.86
C MET A 14 3.35 8.60 -5.79
N MET A 15 4.51 9.26 -5.81
CA MET A 15 4.55 10.73 -5.84
C MET A 15 3.86 11.31 -7.09
N ILE A 16 4.14 10.75 -8.27
CA ILE A 16 3.54 11.22 -9.53
C ILE A 16 2.02 11.01 -9.51
N THR A 17 1.55 9.81 -9.16
CA THR A 17 0.11 9.51 -9.10
C THR A 17 -0.59 10.36 -8.04
N SER A 18 0.04 10.60 -6.89
CA SER A 18 -0.53 11.46 -5.85
C SER A 18 -0.58 12.93 -6.29
N GLY A 19 0.46 13.42 -6.97
CA GLY A 19 0.45 14.79 -7.52
C GLY A 19 -0.61 14.97 -8.61
N VAL A 20 -0.75 13.98 -9.49
CA VAL A 20 -1.80 13.94 -10.51
C VAL A 20 -3.18 13.92 -9.86
N ASN A 21 -3.39 13.08 -8.83
CA ASN A 21 -4.66 13.02 -8.09
C ASN A 21 -4.98 14.37 -7.40
N LEU A 22 -3.99 14.99 -6.76
CA LEU A 22 -4.15 16.28 -6.06
C LEU A 22 -4.55 17.43 -7.00
N VAL A 23 -4.18 17.37 -8.28
CA VAL A 23 -4.61 18.35 -9.29
C VAL A 23 -5.97 17.98 -9.89
N LEU A 24 -6.23 16.70 -10.12
CA LEU A 24 -7.48 16.22 -10.71
C LEU A 24 -8.66 16.32 -9.74
N ASP A 25 -8.44 16.12 -8.44
CA ASP A 25 -9.48 16.22 -7.41
C ASP A 25 -10.23 17.57 -7.46
N PRO A 26 -9.58 18.75 -7.29
CA PRO A 26 -10.29 20.03 -7.35
C PRO A 26 -10.86 20.32 -8.75
N LEU A 27 -10.26 19.79 -9.81
CA LEU A 27 -10.76 19.97 -11.17
C LEU A 27 -12.07 19.19 -11.38
N PHE A 28 -12.15 17.93 -10.97
CA PHE A 28 -13.37 17.14 -11.07
C PHE A 28 -14.43 17.51 -10.03
N ILE A 29 -14.02 17.92 -8.83
CA ILE A 29 -14.93 18.32 -7.76
C ILE A 29 -15.54 19.69 -8.07
N PHE A 30 -14.73 20.71 -8.38
CA PHE A 30 -15.21 22.09 -8.50
C PHE A 30 -15.50 22.53 -9.94
N THR A 31 -14.76 22.05 -10.95
CA THR A 31 -14.98 22.48 -12.35
C THR A 31 -16.10 21.70 -13.03
N PHE A 32 -16.23 20.41 -12.70
CA PHE A 32 -17.28 19.55 -13.26
C PHE A 32 -18.48 19.34 -12.33
N ASP A 33 -18.45 19.89 -11.11
CA ASP A 33 -19.51 19.80 -10.08
C ASP A 33 -19.97 18.36 -9.77
N LEU A 34 -19.06 17.39 -9.97
CA LEU A 34 -19.35 15.96 -9.77
C LEU A 34 -19.26 15.55 -8.29
N GLY A 35 -18.85 16.46 -7.40
CA GLY A 35 -18.73 16.22 -5.96
C GLY A 35 -17.92 14.96 -5.64
N ILE A 36 -18.50 14.05 -4.84
CA ILE A 36 -17.89 12.77 -4.45
C ILE A 36 -17.58 11.86 -5.64
N ASN A 37 -18.41 11.88 -6.69
CA ASN A 37 -18.18 11.06 -7.88
C ASN A 37 -16.98 11.58 -8.67
N GLY A 38 -16.74 12.90 -8.64
CA GLY A 38 -15.57 13.54 -9.25
C GLY A 38 -14.26 13.04 -8.62
N ALA A 39 -14.20 12.93 -7.30
CA ALA A 39 -13.04 12.40 -6.58
C ALA A 39 -12.76 10.92 -6.92
N ALA A 40 -13.82 10.11 -7.06
CA ALA A 40 -13.68 8.71 -7.48
C ALA A 40 -13.11 8.60 -8.91
N ILE A 41 -13.60 9.42 -9.84
CA ILE A 41 -13.13 9.46 -11.24
C ILE A 41 -11.68 9.95 -11.29
N ALA A 42 -11.33 11.01 -10.56
CA ALA A 42 -9.96 11.52 -10.44
C ALA A 42 -8.99 10.42 -9.97
N THR A 43 -9.40 9.64 -8.98
CA THR A 43 -8.61 8.52 -8.44
C THR A 43 -8.44 7.39 -9.46
N ILE A 44 -9.49 7.03 -10.19
CA ILE A 44 -9.41 6.02 -11.26
C ILE A 44 -8.45 6.48 -12.36
N VAL A 45 -8.53 7.75 -12.76
CA VAL A 45 -7.65 8.32 -13.80
C VAL A 45 -6.20 8.37 -13.32
N ALA A 46 -5.96 8.78 -12.06
CA ALA A 46 -4.62 8.82 -11.47
C ALA A 46 -3.98 7.43 -11.38
N PHE A 47 -4.73 6.42 -10.90
CA PHE A 47 -4.26 5.03 -10.89
C PHE A 47 -4.10 4.46 -12.30
N GLY A 48 -4.99 4.81 -13.23
CA GLY A 48 -4.88 4.45 -14.64
C GLY A 48 -3.57 4.94 -15.25
N PHE A 49 -3.21 6.21 -15.02
CA PHE A 49 -1.92 6.77 -15.41
C PHE A 49 -0.75 6.02 -14.76
N GLY A 50 -0.84 5.71 -13.46
CA GLY A 50 0.16 4.92 -12.76
C GLY A 50 0.40 3.55 -13.41
N ILE A 51 -0.67 2.83 -13.76
CA ILE A 51 -0.60 1.54 -14.45
C ILE A 51 0.02 1.70 -15.84
N LEU A 52 -0.41 2.71 -16.60
CA LEU A 52 0.04 2.95 -17.98
C LEU A 52 1.56 3.21 -18.05
N VAL A 53 2.14 3.80 -17.01
CA VAL A 53 3.58 4.07 -16.96
C VAL A 53 4.38 2.94 -16.28
N VAL A 54 3.79 2.20 -15.32
CA VAL A 54 4.45 1.05 -14.66
C VAL A 54 4.47 -0.20 -15.56
N ALA A 55 3.37 -0.51 -16.24
CA ALA A 55 3.23 -1.71 -17.08
C ALA A 55 4.33 -1.88 -18.14
N PRO A 56 4.66 -0.86 -18.97
CA PRO A 56 5.73 -0.99 -19.97
C PRO A 56 7.12 -1.13 -19.33
N ARG A 57 7.35 -0.54 -18.14
CA ARG A 57 8.62 -0.64 -17.40
C ARG A 57 8.82 -2.02 -16.78
N VAL A 58 7.76 -2.63 -16.27
CA VAL A 58 7.77 -4.01 -15.77
C VAL A 58 8.04 -5.00 -16.91
N LYS A 59 7.42 -4.79 -18.07
CA LYS A 59 7.63 -5.60 -19.27
C LYS A 59 9.07 -5.45 -19.82
N LYS A 60 9.60 -4.23 -19.86
CA LYS A 60 10.98 -3.96 -20.34
C LYS A 60 12.05 -4.62 -19.47
N ASN A 61 11.85 -4.67 -18.16
CA ASN A 61 12.79 -5.29 -17.22
C ASN A 61 12.62 -6.83 -17.07
N HIS A 62 11.76 -7.47 -17.88
CA HIS A 62 11.48 -8.92 -17.82
C HIS A 62 11.05 -9.42 -16.42
N TRP A 63 10.47 -8.55 -15.60
CA TRP A 63 10.04 -8.90 -14.25
C TRP A 63 8.71 -9.67 -14.21
N ALA A 64 8.00 -9.69 -15.33
CA ALA A 64 6.81 -10.51 -15.53
C ALA A 64 7.04 -11.35 -16.79
N THR A 65 7.10 -12.67 -16.64
CA THR A 65 7.07 -13.59 -17.78
C THR A 65 5.65 -14.09 -17.96
N THR A 66 5.13 -14.03 -19.17
CA THR A 66 3.81 -14.57 -19.54
C THR A 66 3.91 -16.04 -20.00
N GLN A 67 5.06 -16.67 -19.77
CA GLN A 67 5.36 -18.01 -20.22
C GLN A 67 4.96 -19.02 -19.14
N TRP A 68 3.69 -19.45 -19.21
CA TRP A 68 3.06 -20.29 -18.18
C TRP A 68 3.23 -21.80 -18.44
N GLN A 69 4.00 -22.15 -19.49
CA GLN A 69 4.07 -23.49 -20.06
C GLN A 69 4.62 -24.54 -19.07
N ASP A 70 5.52 -24.15 -18.16
CA ASP A 70 6.09 -25.01 -17.10
C ASP A 70 5.58 -24.65 -15.68
N LEU A 71 4.55 -23.80 -15.59
CA LEU A 71 4.12 -23.22 -14.32
C LEU A 71 2.99 -24.06 -13.72
N ASN A 72 3.27 -24.76 -12.63
CA ASN A 72 2.23 -25.45 -11.85
C ASN A 72 1.43 -24.41 -11.04
N VAL A 73 0.42 -23.83 -11.70
CA VAL A 73 -0.42 -22.75 -11.16
C VAL A 73 -1.01 -23.10 -9.79
N ALA A 74 -1.45 -24.35 -9.59
CA ALA A 74 -2.02 -24.78 -8.31
C ALA A 74 -1.01 -24.71 -7.15
N LYS A 75 0.24 -25.13 -7.39
CA LYS A 75 1.31 -25.08 -6.38
C LYS A 75 1.75 -23.65 -6.09
N SER A 76 1.84 -22.79 -7.11
CA SER A 76 2.17 -21.37 -6.95
C SER A 76 1.07 -20.61 -6.21
N VAL A 77 -0.21 -20.84 -6.55
CA VAL A 77 -1.35 -20.22 -5.86
C VAL A 77 -1.43 -20.70 -4.42
N ALA A 78 -1.20 -21.98 -4.12
CA ALA A 78 -1.16 -22.49 -2.75
C ALA A 78 -0.02 -21.87 -1.94
N SER A 79 1.17 -21.72 -2.54
CA SER A 79 2.32 -21.07 -1.88
C SER A 79 2.08 -19.58 -1.63
N ILE A 80 1.44 -18.87 -2.56
CA ILE A 80 1.04 -17.48 -2.37
C ILE A 80 -0.06 -17.41 -1.29
N GLY A 81 -1.03 -18.31 -1.33
CA GLY A 81 -2.16 -18.38 -0.40
C GLY A 81 -1.72 -18.61 1.05
N ASN A 82 -0.70 -19.43 1.29
CA ASN A 82 -0.14 -19.64 2.63
C ASN A 82 0.50 -18.39 3.25
N ILE A 83 0.95 -17.43 2.43
CA ILE A 83 1.49 -16.14 2.89
C ILE A 83 0.38 -15.08 2.91
N MET A 84 -0.45 -15.07 1.88
CA MET A 84 -1.52 -14.10 1.69
C MET A 84 -2.62 -14.27 2.74
N GLY A 85 -2.99 -15.50 3.10
CA GLY A 85 -4.00 -15.80 4.12
C GLY A 85 -3.71 -15.12 5.46
N PRO A 86 -2.57 -15.42 6.13
CA PRO A 86 -2.22 -14.76 7.39
C PRO A 86 -2.01 -13.26 7.22
N ALA A 87 -1.40 -12.80 6.12
CA ALA A 87 -1.22 -11.37 5.88
C ALA A 87 -2.55 -10.61 5.75
N MET A 88 -3.55 -11.19 5.07
CA MET A 88 -4.89 -10.61 4.93
C MET A 88 -5.60 -10.56 6.28
N ILE A 89 -5.53 -11.63 7.09
CA ILE A 89 -6.11 -11.64 8.44
C ILE A 89 -5.46 -10.53 9.28
N SER A 90 -4.13 -10.42 9.27
CA SER A 90 -3.41 -9.36 9.98
C SER A 90 -3.81 -7.95 9.52
N GLN A 91 -4.16 -7.76 8.25
CA GLN A 91 -4.59 -6.47 7.71
C GLN A 91 -6.07 -6.14 7.99
N LEU A 92 -6.88 -7.15 8.31
CA LEU A 92 -8.27 -6.98 8.73
C LEU A 92 -8.42 -6.69 10.22
N LEU A 93 -7.45 -7.05 11.06
CA LEU A 93 -7.49 -6.78 12.49
C LEU A 93 -7.60 -5.29 12.83
N PRO A 94 -6.84 -4.36 12.21
CA PRO A 94 -6.93 -2.92 12.53
C PRO A 94 -8.31 -2.29 12.27
N PRO A 95 -8.96 -2.47 11.10
CA PRO A 95 -10.29 -1.90 10.87
C PRO A 95 -11.36 -2.56 11.74
N LEU A 96 -11.27 -3.86 12.03
CA LEU A 96 -12.19 -4.52 12.96
C LEU A 96 -12.04 -3.97 14.39
N SER A 97 -10.81 -3.81 14.86
CA SER A 97 -10.52 -3.18 16.15
C SER A 97 -11.07 -1.76 16.22
N SER A 98 -10.84 -0.96 15.17
CA SER A 98 -11.35 0.41 15.07
C SER A 98 -12.87 0.48 15.05
N MET A 99 -13.53 -0.44 14.36
CA MET A 99 -15.00 -0.53 14.29
C MET A 99 -15.59 -0.90 15.66
N LEU A 100 -15.00 -1.88 16.36
CA LEU A 100 -15.43 -2.27 17.70
C LEU A 100 -15.20 -1.14 18.71
N ALA A 101 -14.03 -0.49 18.66
CA ALA A 101 -13.72 0.68 19.47
C ALA A 101 -14.73 1.81 19.22
N THR A 102 -15.02 2.12 17.95
CA THR A 102 -16.02 3.14 17.57
C THR A 102 -17.42 2.77 18.10
N LYS A 103 -17.83 1.49 18.01
CA LYS A 103 -19.12 1.03 18.54
C LYS A 103 -19.20 1.14 20.06
N LEU A 104 -18.11 0.85 20.77
CA LEU A 104 -18.00 1.04 22.22
C LEU A 104 -18.04 2.52 22.58
N LEU A 105 -17.30 3.38 21.86
CA LEU A 105 -17.27 4.82 22.10
C LEU A 105 -18.59 5.51 21.73
N ALA A 106 -19.34 4.97 20.77
CA ALA A 106 -20.64 5.48 20.37
C ALA A 106 -21.66 5.46 21.53
N SER A 107 -21.55 4.52 22.47
CA SER A 107 -22.42 4.51 23.66
C SER A 107 -22.09 5.62 24.66
N PHE A 108 -20.87 6.20 24.60
CA PHE A 108 -20.44 7.34 25.40
C PHE A 108 -20.76 8.71 24.76
N GLY A 109 -21.36 8.70 23.57
CA GLY A 109 -21.81 9.91 22.86
C GLY A 109 -20.90 10.34 21.71
N THR A 110 -21.43 11.26 20.89
CA THR A 110 -20.79 11.71 19.64
C THR A 110 -19.44 12.41 19.87
N ALA A 111 -19.28 13.13 20.98
CA ALA A 111 -18.04 13.80 21.34
C ALA A 111 -16.89 12.80 21.62
N ALA A 112 -17.18 11.66 22.26
CA ALA A 112 -16.17 10.63 22.54
C ALA A 112 -15.70 9.95 21.24
N VAL A 113 -16.61 9.67 20.31
CA VAL A 113 -16.26 9.13 18.99
C VAL A 113 -15.41 10.11 18.18
N ALA A 114 -15.75 11.41 18.21
CA ALA A 114 -14.98 12.44 17.54
C ALA A 114 -13.56 12.57 18.11
N ALA A 115 -13.41 12.51 19.44
CA ALA A 115 -12.10 12.51 20.10
C ALA A 115 -11.24 11.29 19.72
N TRP A 116 -11.84 10.09 19.66
CA TRP A 116 -11.16 8.88 19.21
C TRP A 116 -10.69 8.96 17.75
N ALA A 117 -11.55 9.50 16.86
CA ALA A 117 -11.20 9.68 15.45
C ALA A 117 -10.02 10.66 15.28
N LEU A 118 -9.96 11.73 16.07
CA LEU A 118 -8.81 12.64 16.09
C LEU A 118 -7.55 11.99 16.69
N GLY A 119 -7.69 11.26 17.80
CA GLY A 119 -6.59 10.58 18.48
C GLY A 119 -5.91 9.53 17.59
N SER A 120 -6.70 8.66 16.94
CA SER A 120 -6.19 7.65 15.99
C SER A 120 -5.44 8.25 14.80
N ARG A 121 -5.89 9.40 14.27
CA ARG A 121 -5.15 10.13 13.24
C ARG A 121 -3.81 10.65 13.75
N TYR A 122 -3.79 11.21 14.95
CA TYR A 122 -2.56 11.70 15.57
C TYR A 122 -1.56 10.56 15.82
N GLU A 123 -2.04 9.42 16.32
CA GLU A 123 -1.23 8.21 16.49
C GLU A 123 -0.64 7.73 15.16
N PHE A 124 -1.43 7.75 14.07
CA PHE A 124 -0.97 7.37 12.74
C PHE A 124 0.19 8.27 12.25
N PHE A 125 0.13 9.57 12.55
CA PHE A 125 1.24 10.49 12.29
C PHE A 125 2.47 10.18 13.14
N ALA A 126 2.30 9.80 14.40
CA ALA A 126 3.41 9.45 15.28
C ALA A 126 4.14 8.17 14.82
N ILE A 127 3.40 7.17 14.31
CA ILE A 127 3.98 5.90 13.86
C ILE A 127 4.39 5.88 12.38
N VAL A 128 4.20 6.98 11.64
CA VAL A 128 4.47 7.02 10.19
C VAL A 128 5.93 6.68 9.86
N SER A 129 6.86 7.10 10.72
CA SER A 129 8.29 6.82 10.63
C SER A 129 8.58 5.32 10.80
N VAL A 130 7.94 4.68 11.79
CA VAL A 130 8.02 3.24 12.03
C VAL A 130 7.44 2.47 10.84
N LEU A 131 6.33 2.93 10.28
CA LEU A 131 5.70 2.33 9.10
C LEU A 131 6.62 2.39 7.86
N ALA A 132 7.30 3.53 7.66
CA ALA A 132 8.29 3.68 6.60
C ALA A 132 9.47 2.71 6.78
N MET A 133 9.94 2.51 8.01
CA MET A 133 10.97 1.52 8.33
C MET A 133 10.50 0.08 8.05
N THR A 134 9.31 -0.29 8.50
CA THR A 134 8.72 -1.62 8.27
C THR A 134 8.55 -1.94 6.78
N MET A 135 8.37 -0.94 5.91
CA MET A 135 8.32 -1.14 4.46
C MET A 135 9.69 -1.18 3.76
N SER A 136 10.73 -0.62 4.37
CA SER A 136 12.08 -0.49 3.77
C SER A 136 13.08 -1.51 4.28
N MET A 137 12.95 -1.97 5.53
CA MET A 137 13.81 -2.99 6.14
C MET A 137 13.70 -4.38 5.48
N PRO A 138 12.50 -4.94 5.18
CA PRO A 138 12.43 -6.31 4.65
C PRO A 138 13.20 -6.52 3.32
N PRO A 139 13.16 -5.58 2.35
CA PRO A 139 14.01 -5.65 1.16
C PRO A 139 15.52 -5.59 1.46
N MET A 140 15.95 -4.78 2.43
CA MET A 140 17.36 -4.68 2.83
C MET A 140 17.84 -5.97 3.47
N VAL A 141 17.09 -6.48 4.45
CA VAL A 141 17.39 -7.75 5.13
C VAL A 141 17.36 -8.90 4.12
N GLY A 142 16.38 -8.95 3.22
CA GLY A 142 16.31 -9.96 2.16
C GLY A 142 17.52 -9.95 1.22
N ARG A 143 18.04 -8.76 0.89
CA ARG A 143 19.25 -8.62 0.05
C ARG A 143 20.50 -9.08 0.79
N LEU A 144 20.69 -8.67 2.05
CA LEU A 144 21.84 -9.07 2.87
C LEU A 144 21.84 -10.57 3.17
N LEU A 145 20.67 -11.13 3.43
CA LEU A 145 20.49 -12.57 3.64
C LEU A 145 20.85 -13.36 2.37
N GLY A 146 20.45 -12.87 1.19
CA GLY A 146 20.82 -13.45 -0.10
C GLY A 146 22.33 -13.37 -0.39
N ALA A 147 23.01 -12.36 0.13
CA ALA A 147 24.47 -12.20 0.07
C ALA A 147 25.22 -12.96 1.19
N LYS A 148 24.51 -13.68 2.07
CA LYS A 148 25.05 -14.35 3.27
C LYS A 148 25.81 -13.43 4.22
N ASN A 149 25.54 -12.12 4.20
CA ASN A 149 26.25 -11.15 5.04
C ASN A 149 25.49 -10.91 6.36
N TYR A 150 25.65 -11.83 7.31
CA TYR A 150 24.90 -11.85 8.56
C TYR A 150 25.31 -10.76 9.56
N GLU A 151 26.56 -10.28 9.52
CA GLU A 151 27.04 -9.19 10.38
C GLU A 151 26.32 -7.87 10.11
N ASP A 152 26.08 -7.55 8.84
CA ASP A 152 25.38 -6.33 8.44
C ASP A 152 23.88 -6.38 8.78
N ILE A 153 23.30 -7.58 8.89
CA ILE A 153 21.91 -7.76 9.34
C ILE A 153 21.77 -7.45 10.83
N GLN A 154 22.77 -7.82 11.65
CA GLN A 154 22.74 -7.57 13.10
C GLN A 154 23.02 -6.10 13.46
N ARG A 155 23.64 -5.33 12.56
CA ARG A 155 23.91 -3.89 12.75
C ARG A 155 22.76 -2.98 12.32
N LEU A 156 21.79 -3.51 11.60
CA LEU A 156 20.61 -2.82 11.05
C LEU A 156 19.47 -2.80 12.07
#